data_AF-A0A9X7J461-F1
#
_entry.id   AF-A0A9X7J461-F1
#
_cell.length_a   1.000
_cell.length_b   1.000
_cell.length_c   1.000
_cell.angle_alpha   90.00
_cell.angle_beta   90.00
_cell.angle_gamma   90.00
#
_symmetry.space_group_name_H-M   'P 1'
#
loop_
_entity.id
_entity.type
_entity.pdbx_description
1 polymer ?
#
loop_
_entity_poly.entity_id
_entity_poly.type
_entity_poly.pdbx_seq_one_letter_code
_entity_poly.pdbx_strand_id
1 'polypeptide(L)'
;MTHPEMTRYFMIIPEAVQLVIQAGALVKSGEIFVLDMGEPVKILYLALSMIILSGCVPGRDIVLTKGTTLFYEKLLVLGES
;
A
#
# COMPACT_ATOMS: atom_id res chain seq x y z
N MET A 1 -11.06 -3.61 14.32
CA MET A 1 -11.93 -3.87 13.16
C MET A 1 -11.28 -3.28 11.92
N THR A 2 -11.10 -4.06 10.85
CA THR A 2 -10.68 -3.55 9.53
C THR A 2 -11.91 -2.92 8.85
N HIS A 3 -11.86 -1.63 8.55
CA HIS A 3 -12.94 -0.91 7.88
C HIS A 3 -12.68 -0.84 6.37
N PRO A 4 -13.70 -1.06 5.52
CA PRO A 4 -13.57 -1.02 4.06
C PRO A 4 -13.13 0.37 3.54
N GLU A 5 -13.31 1.42 4.33
CA GLU A 5 -12.84 2.78 4.06
C GLU A 5 -11.39 3.03 4.48
N MET A 6 -10.59 1.98 4.71
CA MET A 6 -9.18 2.13 5.04
C MET A 6 -8.41 2.68 3.83
N THR A 7 -7.89 3.88 4.00
CA THR A 7 -6.96 4.53 3.08
C THR A 7 -5.54 4.53 3.63
N ARG A 8 -4.55 4.44 2.73
CA ARG A 8 -3.12 4.49 3.07
C ARG A 8 -2.40 5.32 2.03
N TYR A 9 -1.42 6.08 2.49
CA TYR A 9 -0.45 6.67 1.60
C TYR A 9 0.48 5.58 1.08
N PHE A 10 0.73 5.62 -0.21
CA PHE A 10 1.76 4.83 -0.85
C PHE A 10 2.87 5.80 -1.27
N MET A 11 4.10 5.36 -1.07
CA MET A 11 5.29 6.11 -1.44
C MET A 11 6.21 5.15 -2.18
N ILE A 12 6.84 5.65 -3.24
CA ILE A 12 7.80 4.86 -3.99
C ILE A 12 9.11 4.80 -3.19
N ILE A 13 9.75 3.63 -3.12
CA ILE A 13 10.98 3.42 -2.32
C ILE A 13 12.06 4.48 -2.59
N PRO A 14 12.46 4.78 -3.84
CA PRO A 14 13.38 5.87 -4.15
C PRO A 14 12.98 7.24 -3.61
N GLU A 15 11.68 7.59 -3.57
CA GLU A 15 11.22 8.88 -3.03
C GLU A 15 11.49 8.95 -1.51
N ALA A 16 11.22 7.85 -0.80
CA ALA A 16 11.52 7.71 0.62
C ALA A 16 13.03 7.86 0.88
N VAL A 17 13.85 7.19 0.08
CA VAL A 17 15.31 7.25 0.19
C VAL A 17 15.81 8.67 -0.10
N GLN A 18 15.25 9.33 -1.11
CA GLN A 18 15.59 10.71 -1.43
C GLN A 18 15.27 11.66 -0.27
N LEU A 19 14.11 11.52 0.39
CA LEU A 19 13.75 12.30 1.57
C LEU A 19 14.78 12.11 2.70
N VAL A 20 15.18 10.87 2.97
CA VAL A 20 16.18 10.55 4.01
C VAL A 20 17.54 11.16 3.68
N ILE A 21 17.98 11.06 2.42
CA ILE A 21 19.26 11.65 1.98
C ILE A 21 19.22 13.18 2.08
N GLN A 22 18.12 13.82 1.65
CA GLN A 22 17.96 15.27 1.72
C GLN A 22 17.92 15.76 3.16
N ALA A 23 17.15 15.12 4.04
CA ALA A 23 17.14 15.42 5.46
C ALA A 23 18.54 15.24 6.08
N GLY A 24 19.25 14.17 5.74
CA GLY A 24 20.62 13.95 6.23
C GLY A 24 21.64 14.99 5.76
N ALA A 25 21.50 15.51 4.54
CA ALA A 25 22.44 16.48 3.95
C ALA A 25 22.17 17.93 4.35
N LEU A 26 20.92 18.28 4.67
CA LEU A 26 20.48 19.67 4.88
C LEU A 26 20.22 20.03 6.35
N VAL A 27 20.19 19.06 7.26
CA VAL A 27 19.83 19.30 8.67
C VAL A 27 20.78 20.31 9.33
N LYS A 28 20.24 21.52 9.52
CA LYS A 28 20.67 22.46 10.55
C LYS A 28 19.65 22.35 11.66
N SER A 29 20.04 21.74 12.78
CA SER A 29 19.31 21.61 14.05
C SER A 29 17.82 21.99 14.04
N GLY A 30 16.93 20.98 13.99
CA GLY A 30 15.51 21.12 14.35
C GLY A 30 14.52 21.22 13.19
N GLU A 31 14.95 21.03 11.95
CA GLU A 31 14.06 21.03 10.78
C GLU A 31 13.29 19.71 10.64
N ILE A 32 11.96 19.81 10.47
CA ILE A 32 11.07 18.68 10.20
C ILE A 32 10.81 18.64 8.70
N PHE A 33 11.16 17.52 8.07
CA PHE A 33 10.89 17.27 6.67
C PHE A 33 9.63 16.42 6.53
N VAL A 34 8.65 16.92 5.78
CA VAL A 34 7.40 16.21 5.45
C VAL A 34 7.35 16.03 3.95
N LEU A 35 7.11 14.80 3.51
CA LEU A 35 6.87 14.49 2.11
C LEU A 35 5.36 14.53 1.83
N ASP A 36 4.98 15.26 0.80
CA ASP A 36 3.63 15.22 0.26
C ASP A 36 3.45 13.93 -0.54
N MET A 37 2.70 12.99 0.01
CA MET A 37 2.38 11.70 -0.62
C MET A 37 1.09 11.76 -1.44
N GLY A 38 0.55 12.96 -1.69
CA GLY A 38 -0.66 13.15 -2.49
C GLY A 38 -1.91 12.59 -1.82
N GLU A 39 -2.81 11.98 -2.59
CA GLU A 39 -4.07 11.46 -2.07
C GLU A 39 -3.93 10.02 -1.52
N PRO A 40 -4.48 9.74 -0.32
CA PRO A 40 -4.40 8.41 0.25
C PRO A 40 -5.31 7.45 -0.52
N VAL A 41 -4.76 6.29 -0.91
CA VAL A 41 -5.44 5.32 -1.76
C VAL A 41 -6.20 4.30 -0.91
N LYS A 42 -7.42 3.92 -1.35
CA LYS A 42 -8.20 2.84 -0.72
C LYS A 42 -7.53 1.49 -0.97
N ILE A 43 -7.25 0.74 0.09
CA ILE A 43 -6.61 -0.58 -0.01
C ILE A 43 -7.45 -1.56 -0.83
N LEU A 44 -8.77 -1.51 -0.68
CA LEU A 44 -9.68 -2.35 -1.45
C LEU A 44 -9.57 -2.09 -2.96
N TYR A 45 -9.46 -0.82 -3.36
CA TYR A 45 -9.33 -0.44 -4.76
C TYR A 45 -8.00 -0.94 -5.34
N LEU A 46 -6.91 -0.83 -4.59
CA LEU A 46 -5.61 -1.35 -5.01
C LEU A 46 -5.65 -2.87 -5.19
N ALA A 47 -6.18 -3.61 -4.22
CA ALA A 47 -6.26 -5.08 -4.29
C ALA A 47 -7.08 -5.55 -5.50
N LEU A 48 -8.22 -4.91 -5.78
CA LEU A 48 -9.03 -5.22 -6.96
C LEU A 48 -8.30 -4.91 -8.26
N SER A 49 -7.61 -3.76 -8.33
CA SER A 49 -6.82 -3.37 -9.49
C SER A 49 -5.70 -4.37 -9.78
N MET A 50 -5.01 -4.85 -8.74
CA MET A 50 -3.95 -5.86 -8.89
C MET A 50 -4.52 -7.19 -9.41
N ILE A 51 -5.65 -7.66 -8.89
CA ILE A 51 -6.29 -8.90 -9.37
C ILE A 51 -6.63 -8.81 -10.85
N ILE A 52 -7.21 -7.68 -11.28
CA ILE A 52 -7.59 -7.45 -12.69
C ILE A 52 -6.33 -7.37 -13.57
N LEU A 53 -5.29 -6.65 -13.13
CA LEU A 53 -4.03 -6.54 -13.87
C LEU A 53 -3.27 -7.87 -13.99
N SER A 54 -3.45 -8.78 -13.02
CA SER A 54 -2.93 -10.14 -13.07
C SER A 54 -3.73 -11.08 -13.99
N GLY A 55 -4.80 -10.60 -14.63
CA GLY A 55 -5.66 -11.40 -15.51
C GLY A 55 -6.65 -12.31 -14.78
N CYS A 56 -6.85 -12.08 -13.48
CA CYS A 56 -7.77 -12.85 -12.64
C CYS A 56 -9.10 -12.10 -12.45
N VAL A 57 -10.17 -12.85 -12.15
CA VAL A 57 -11.50 -12.30 -11.85
C VAL A 57 -11.68 -12.20 -10.32
N PRO A 58 -11.85 -11.00 -9.76
CA PRO A 58 -12.12 -10.82 -8.33
C PRO A 58 -13.35 -11.60 -7.87
N GLY A 59 -13.23 -12.32 -6.75
CA GLY A 59 -14.32 -13.10 -6.16
C GLY A 59 -14.56 -14.47 -6.82
N ARG A 60 -13.93 -14.75 -7.96
CA ARG A 60 -13.93 -16.08 -8.60
C ARG A 60 -12.58 -16.77 -8.41
N ASP A 61 -11.51 -16.14 -8.90
CA ASP A 61 -10.17 -16.74 -8.91
C ASP A 61 -9.41 -16.36 -7.64
N ILE A 62 -9.69 -15.17 -7.11
CA ILE A 62 -9.03 -14.60 -5.93
C ILE A 62 -10.08 -13.99 -5.00
N VAL A 63 -10.13 -14.50 -3.77
CA VAL A 63 -11.09 -14.09 -2.74
C VAL A 63 -10.40 -13.23 -1.68
N LEU A 64 -10.92 -12.02 -1.47
CA LEU A 64 -10.42 -11.11 -0.45
C LEU A 64 -10.90 -11.57 0.93
N THR A 65 -9.96 -11.92 1.81
CA THR A 65 -10.25 -12.30 3.21
C THR A 65 -9.91 -11.16 4.15
N LYS A 66 -10.74 -10.93 5.17
CA LYS A 66 -10.51 -9.90 6.18
C LYS A 66 -9.38 -10.32 7.12
N GLY A 67 -8.18 -9.78 6.90
CA GLY A 67 -7.03 -9.95 7.81
C GLY A 67 -7.27 -9.29 9.16
N THR A 68 -6.79 -9.91 10.24
CA THR A 68 -7.08 -9.52 11.63
C THR A 68 -6.24 -8.36 12.14
N THR A 69 -5.05 -8.10 11.59
CA THR A 69 -4.20 -6.96 11.98
C THR A 69 -3.23 -6.63 10.85
N LEU A 70 -3.04 -5.32 10.62
CA LEU A 70 -2.07 -4.61 9.76
C LEU A 70 -1.36 -5.50 8.73
N PHE A 71 -1.60 -5.23 7.44
CA PHE A 71 -1.09 -5.93 6.23
C PHE A 71 -2.06 -6.99 5.66
N TYR A 72 -2.84 -6.59 4.64
CA TYR A 72 -3.48 -7.51 3.71
C TYR A 72 -2.38 -8.11 2.80
N GLU A 73 -1.64 -9.10 3.29
CA GLU A 73 -0.52 -9.69 2.52
C GLU A 73 -0.92 -10.93 1.71
N LYS A 74 -2.07 -11.56 1.98
CA LYS A 74 -2.40 -12.85 1.36
C LYS A 74 -3.56 -12.78 0.36
N LEU A 75 -3.22 -12.60 -0.92
CA LEU A 75 -4.06 -13.04 -2.03
C LEU A 75 -3.95 -14.57 -2.12
N LEU A 76 -5.01 -15.28 -1.74
CA LEU A 76 -5.11 -16.72 -1.98
C LEU A 76 -5.59 -16.93 -3.41
N VAL A 77 -4.76 -17.56 -4.23
CA VAL A 77 -5.16 -18.09 -5.54
C VAL A 77 -5.90 -19.40 -5.28
N LEU A 78 -7.15 -19.51 -5.74
CA LEU A 78 -7.89 -20.77 -5.67
C LEU A 78 -7.43 -21.70 -6.80
N GLY A 79 -6.38 -22.46 -6.52
CA GLY A 79 -5.94 -23.55 -7.37
C GLY A 79 -4.43 -23.75 -7.37
N GLU A 80 -3.92 -24.51 -6.40
CA GLU A 80 -3.11 -25.71 -6.64
C GLU A 80 -3.31 -26.62 -5.41
N SER A 81 -3.67 -27.88 -5.68
CA SER A 81 -3.79 -28.98 -4.72
C SER A 81 -2.45 -29.68 -4.53
#